data_AF-A0A2E0F827-F1
#
_entry.id   AF-A0A2E0F827-F1
#
_cell.length_a   1.000
_cell.length_b   1.000
_cell.length_c   1.000
_cell.angle_alpha   90.00
_cell.angle_beta   90.00
_cell.angle_gamma   90.00
#
_symmetry.space_group_name_H-M   'P 1'
#
loop_
_entity.id
_entity.type
_entity.pdbx_description
1 polymer ?
#
loop_
_entity_poly.entity_id
_entity_poly.type
_entity_poly.pdbx_seq_one_letter_code
_entity_poly.pdbx_strand_id
1 'polypeptide(L)'
;MDKVGVILMMYMIILRILELFLSKLNTERLLKDGAKEFYPFHYKFIVIFHSIFLVFFLFKSFGDNSINFKFLIFFCFLQFLRFKIIYDLGKFWTTRIIVIDKPLINTWIFRTFRHPNYILVFLEVVTICLIFND
;
A
#
# COMPACT_ATOMS: atom_id res chain seq x y z
N MET A 1 0.57 -28.43 -3.02
CA MET A 1 0.35 -27.04 -3.43
C MET A 1 -0.54 -26.33 -2.43
N ASP A 2 0.10 -25.70 -1.47
CA ASP A 2 -0.58 -24.78 -0.55
C ASP A 2 -1.10 -23.57 -1.34
N LYS A 3 -2.43 -23.38 -1.41
CA LYS A 3 -3.06 -22.28 -2.17
C LYS A 3 -2.92 -20.93 -1.46
N VAL A 4 -2.38 -20.90 -0.24
CA VAL A 4 -2.26 -19.68 0.58
C VAL A 4 -1.47 -18.59 -0.14
N GLY A 5 -0.36 -18.92 -0.79
CA GLY A 5 0.45 -17.94 -1.53
C GLY A 5 -0.34 -17.25 -2.64
N VAL A 6 -1.08 -18.01 -3.45
CA VAL A 6 -1.91 -17.47 -4.54
C VAL A 6 -3.02 -16.58 -3.97
N ILE A 7 -3.69 -17.02 -2.91
CA ILE A 7 -4.74 -16.24 -2.24
C ILE A 7 -4.20 -14.91 -1.71
N LEU A 8 -3.04 -14.93 -1.05
CA LEU A 8 -2.36 -13.74 -0.55
C LEU A 8 -2.04 -12.76 -1.69
N MET A 9 -1.50 -13.26 -2.81
CA MET A 9 -1.14 -12.40 -3.94
C MET A 9 -2.38 -11.83 -4.64
N MET A 10 -3.44 -12.61 -4.80
CA MET A 10 -4.71 -12.12 -5.34
C MET A 10 -5.33 -11.06 -4.44
N TYR A 11 -5.32 -11.27 -3.12
CA TYR A 11 -5.74 -10.27 -2.15
C TYR A 11 -4.94 -8.96 -2.30
N MET A 12 -3.62 -9.05 -2.40
CA MET A 12 -2.74 -7.89 -2.58
C MET A 12 -3.01 -7.12 -3.88
N ILE A 13 -3.24 -7.84 -4.97
CA ILE A 13 -3.58 -7.25 -6.27
C ILE A 13 -4.92 -6.51 -6.19
N ILE A 14 -5.96 -7.18 -5.68
CA ILE A 14 -7.29 -6.59 -5.54
C ILE A 14 -7.22 -5.33 -4.67
N LEU A 15 -6.56 -5.42 -3.51
CA LEU A 15 -6.42 -4.30 -2.60
C LEU A 15 -5.68 -3.13 -3.26
N ARG A 16 -4.61 -3.40 -4.02
CA ARG A 16 -3.87 -2.36 -4.74
C ARG A 16 -4.74 -1.66 -5.78
N ILE A 17 -5.59 -2.40 -6.49
CA ILE A 17 -6.53 -1.83 -7.47
C ILE A 17 -7.58 -0.95 -6.77
N LEU A 18 -8.16 -1.43 -5.67
CA LEU A 18 -9.14 -0.67 -4.88
C LEU A 18 -8.54 0.63 -4.34
N GLU A 19 -7.32 0.57 -3.83
CA GLU A 19 -6.54 1.72 -3.43
C GLU A 19 -6.33 2.68 -4.61
N LEU A 20 -5.81 2.22 -5.75
CA LEU A 20 -5.61 3.10 -6.91
C LEU A 20 -6.91 3.80 -7.35
N PHE A 21 -8.04 3.09 -7.30
CA PHE A 21 -9.35 3.65 -7.60
C PHE A 21 -9.76 4.75 -6.59
N LEU A 22 -9.68 4.47 -5.29
CA LEU A 22 -9.95 5.46 -4.24
C LEU A 22 -9.04 6.69 -4.39
N SER A 23 -7.77 6.47 -4.76
CA SER A 23 -6.74 7.50 -4.85
C SER A 23 -7.07 8.43 -6.00
N LYS A 24 -7.53 7.85 -7.11
CA LYS A 24 -7.95 8.61 -8.29
C LYS A 24 -9.12 9.52 -7.93
N LEU A 25 -10.16 8.98 -7.29
CA LEU A 25 -11.33 9.75 -6.88
C LEU A 25 -10.97 10.91 -5.93
N ASN A 26 -10.12 10.64 -4.94
CA ASN A 26 -9.65 11.66 -4.00
C ASN A 26 -8.78 12.71 -4.71
N THR A 27 -7.87 12.28 -5.59
CA THR A 27 -7.03 13.19 -6.37
C THR A 27 -7.87 14.15 -7.20
N GLU A 28 -8.86 13.65 -7.94
CA GLU A 28 -9.75 14.49 -8.76
C GLU A 28 -10.53 15.50 -7.91
N ARG A 29 -11.00 15.09 -6.72
CA ARG A 29 -11.68 16.00 -5.77
C ARG A 29 -10.72 17.07 -5.24
N LEU A 30 -9.54 16.68 -4.79
CA LEU A 30 -8.55 17.60 -4.22
C LEU A 30 -8.07 18.62 -5.27
N LEU A 31 -7.84 18.20 -6.51
CA LEU A 31 -7.44 19.10 -7.60
C LEU A 31 -8.55 20.12 -7.91
N LYS A 32 -9.83 19.71 -7.87
CA LYS A 32 -10.98 20.65 -7.98
C LYS A 32 -11.04 21.64 -6.83
N ASP A 33 -10.62 21.22 -5.63
CA ASP A 33 -10.54 22.06 -4.44
C ASP A 33 -9.27 22.95 -4.41
N GLY A 34 -8.50 23.00 -5.49
CA GLY A 34 -7.31 23.86 -5.62
C GLY A 34 -5.99 23.24 -5.15
N ALA A 35 -5.96 21.92 -4.89
CA ALA A 35 -4.71 21.21 -4.60
C ALA A 35 -3.75 21.22 -5.79
N LYS A 36 -2.46 21.00 -5.52
CA LYS A 36 -1.41 20.88 -6.53
C LYS A 36 -0.70 19.53 -6.41
N GLU A 37 -0.43 18.91 -7.55
CA GLU A 37 0.39 17.69 -7.63
C GLU A 37 1.87 18.07 -7.66
N PHE A 38 2.66 17.37 -6.85
CA PHE A 38 4.11 17.50 -6.80
C PHE A 38 4.77 16.20 -7.27
N TYR A 39 5.94 16.32 -7.91
CA TYR A 39 6.78 15.19 -8.30
C TYR A 39 6.07 14.09 -9.13
N PRO A 40 5.22 14.42 -10.13
CA PRO A 40 4.42 13.42 -10.86
C PRO A 40 5.26 12.38 -11.60
N PHE A 41 6.52 12.71 -11.94
CA PHE A 41 7.45 11.79 -12.59
C PHE A 41 7.82 10.61 -11.67
N HIS A 42 8.01 10.85 -10.37
CA HIS A 42 8.43 9.82 -9.41
C HIS A 42 7.36 8.73 -9.23
N TYR A 43 6.09 9.11 -9.36
CA TYR A 43 4.96 8.19 -9.22
C TYR A 43 5.04 7.01 -10.20
N LYS A 44 5.53 7.23 -11.43
CA LYS A 44 5.67 6.16 -12.44
C LYS A 44 6.62 5.05 -11.96
N PHE A 45 7.74 5.40 -11.33
CA PHE A 45 8.69 4.42 -10.80
C PHE A 45 8.09 3.59 -9.68
N ILE A 46 7.31 4.22 -8.79
CA ILE A 46 6.62 3.53 -7.70
C ILE A 46 5.63 2.51 -8.28
N VAL A 47 4.84 2.89 -9.29
CA VAL A 47 3.91 1.96 -9.94
C VAL A 47 4.65 0.80 -10.59
N ILE A 48 5.72 1.08 -11.36
CA ILE A 48 6.53 0.05 -12.02
C ILE A 48 7.11 -0.92 -10.99
N PHE A 49 7.70 -0.41 -9.91
CA PHE A 49 8.24 -1.23 -8.83
C PHE A 49 7.17 -2.17 -8.25
N HIS A 50 5.99 -1.64 -7.90
CA HIS A 50 4.91 -2.44 -7.34
C HIS A 50 4.37 -3.47 -8.34
N SER A 51 4.27 -3.12 -9.62
CA SER A 51 3.85 -4.04 -10.67
C SER A 51 4.83 -5.21 -10.81
N ILE A 52 6.13 -4.92 -10.90
CA ILE A 52 7.18 -5.96 -10.98
C ILE A 52 7.13 -6.84 -9.73
N PHE A 53 7.05 -6.23 -8.54
CA PHE A 53 7.00 -6.94 -7.27
C PHE A 53 5.80 -7.88 -7.18
N LEU A 54 4.60 -7.40 -7.50
CA LEU A 54 3.38 -8.21 -7.47
C LEU A 54 3.42 -9.35 -8.49
N VAL A 55 3.91 -9.08 -9.71
CA VAL A 55 4.03 -10.11 -10.75
C VAL A 55 5.04 -11.18 -10.34
N PHE A 56 6.20 -10.79 -9.81
CA PHE A 56 7.24 -11.71 -9.34
C PHE A 56 6.68 -12.66 -8.28
N PHE A 57 6.07 -12.14 -7.21
CA PHE A 57 5.53 -12.97 -6.14
C PHE A 57 4.27 -13.75 -6.55
N LEU A 58 3.48 -13.24 -7.50
CA LEU A 58 2.37 -14.01 -8.08
C LEU A 58 2.88 -15.24 -8.82
N PHE A 59 3.89 -15.09 -9.68
CA PHE A 59 4.51 -16.23 -10.35
C PHE A 59 5.14 -17.20 -9.35
N LYS A 60 5.87 -16.67 -8.38
CA LYS A 60 6.45 -17.49 -7.30
C LYS A 60 5.37 -18.29 -6.59
N SER A 61 4.21 -17.68 -6.29
CA SER A 61 3.11 -18.34 -5.58
C SER A 61 2.51 -19.57 -6.26
N PHE A 62 2.75 -19.78 -7.56
CA PHE A 62 2.34 -21.00 -8.26
C PHE A 62 3.31 -22.18 -8.05
N GLY A 63 4.51 -21.92 -7.55
CA GLY A 63 5.46 -22.97 -7.17
C GLY A 63 5.15 -23.60 -5.81
N ASP A 64 5.82 -24.70 -5.49
CA ASP A 64 5.69 -25.36 -4.18
C ASP A 64 6.61 -24.67 -3.15
N ASN A 65 6.14 -23.54 -2.63
CA ASN A 65 6.88 -22.76 -1.63
C ASN A 65 6.32 -23.04 -0.24
N SER A 66 7.20 -23.22 0.74
CA SER A 66 6.80 -23.21 2.15
C SER A 66 6.48 -21.78 2.58
N ILE A 67 5.22 -21.52 2.93
CA ILE A 67 4.79 -20.21 3.41
C ILE A 67 5.21 -20.03 4.87
N ASN A 68 5.88 -18.93 5.19
CA ASN A 68 6.22 -18.59 6.56
C ASN A 68 5.03 -17.93 7.27
N PHE A 69 4.25 -18.74 7.98
CA PHE A 69 3.04 -18.30 8.67
C PHE A 69 3.28 -17.23 9.75
N LYS A 70 4.47 -17.17 10.36
CA LYS A 70 4.78 -16.12 11.35
C LYS A 70 4.74 -14.74 10.71
N PHE A 71 5.36 -14.60 9.54
CA PHE A 71 5.35 -13.35 8.78
C PHE A 71 3.99 -13.09 8.12
N LEU A 72 3.21 -14.13 7.81
CA LEU A 72 1.83 -13.96 7.35
C LEU A 72 0.93 -13.33 8.42
N ILE A 73 1.06 -13.76 9.68
CA ILE A 73 0.32 -13.15 10.81
C ILE A 73 0.75 -11.69 10.98
N PHE A 74 2.05 -11.41 10.91
CA PHE A 74 2.56 -10.05 10.99
C PHE A 74 2.03 -9.19 9.83
N PHE A 75 1.98 -9.73 8.62
CA PHE A 75 1.38 -9.07 7.47
C PHE A 75 -0.10 -8.72 7.70
N CYS A 76 -0.90 -9.62 8.29
CA CYS A 76 -2.29 -9.29 8.66
C CYS A 76 -2.39 -8.10 9.62
N PHE A 77 -1.45 -7.96 10.55
CA PHE A 77 -1.38 -6.78 11.42
C PHE A 77 -1.05 -5.50 10.63
N LEU A 78 -0.12 -5.57 9.67
CA LEU A 78 0.18 -4.45 8.77
C LEU A 78 -1.07 -4.05 7.96
N GLN A 79 -1.85 -5.01 7.47
CA GLN A 79 -3.10 -4.73 6.76
C GLN A 79 -4.11 -3.96 7.63
N PHE A 80 -4.23 -4.30 8.92
CA PHE A 80 -5.06 -3.52 9.85
C PHE A 80 -4.57 -2.06 9.97
N LEU A 81 -3.26 -1.87 10.14
CA LEU A 81 -2.66 -0.53 10.15
C LEU A 81 -2.89 0.22 8.84
N ARG A 82 -2.84 -0.46 7.70
CA ARG A 82 -3.16 0.12 6.38
C ARG A 82 -4.56 0.70 6.38
N PHE A 83 -5.55 -0.11 6.73
CA PHE A 83 -6.94 0.34 6.76
C PHE A 83 -7.13 1.49 7.74
N LYS A 84 -6.46 1.47 8.89
CA LYS A 84 -6.49 2.58 9.84
C LYS A 84 -5.89 3.87 9.27
N ILE A 85 -4.77 3.79 8.57
CA ILE A 85 -4.10 4.94 7.92
C ILE A 85 -5.00 5.51 6.80
N ILE A 86 -5.57 4.64 5.95
CA ILE A 86 -6.49 5.05 4.89
C ILE A 86 -7.73 5.72 5.50
N TYR A 87 -8.30 5.13 6.55
CA TYR A 87 -9.46 5.67 7.26
C TYR A 87 -9.17 7.05 7.85
N ASP A 88 -8.04 7.21 8.54
CA ASP A 88 -7.64 8.49 9.15
C ASP A 88 -7.40 9.58 8.10
N LEU A 89 -6.83 9.22 6.95
CA LEU A 89 -6.63 10.13 5.83
C LEU A 89 -7.93 10.48 5.11
N GLY A 90 -8.84 9.51 4.99
CA GLY A 90 -10.13 9.68 4.34
C GLY A 90 -9.99 10.28 2.94
N LYS A 91 -10.57 11.46 2.73
CA LYS A 91 -10.52 12.19 1.45
C LYS A 91 -9.13 12.69 1.06
N PHE A 92 -8.19 12.76 2.00
CA PHE A 92 -6.81 13.17 1.75
C PHE A 92 -5.92 12.00 1.34
N TRP A 93 -6.41 10.76 1.43
CA TRP A 93 -5.64 9.60 1.03
C TRP A 93 -5.44 9.61 -0.49
N THR A 94 -4.18 9.69 -0.90
CA THR A 94 -3.74 9.64 -2.29
C THR A 94 -2.41 8.90 -2.38
N THR A 95 -2.20 8.20 -3.48
CA THR A 95 -0.93 7.53 -3.82
C THR A 95 0.06 8.47 -4.52
N ARG A 96 -0.45 9.59 -5.05
CA ARG A 96 0.30 10.71 -5.61
C ARG A 96 0.56 11.75 -4.53
N ILE A 97 1.57 12.60 -4.73
CA ILE A 97 1.85 13.68 -3.78
C ILE A 97 0.95 14.87 -4.14
N ILE A 98 -0.23 14.91 -3.54
CA ILE A 98 -1.21 15.99 -3.71
C ILE A 98 -1.20 16.85 -2.45
N VAL A 99 -0.94 18.15 -2.60
CA VAL A 99 -0.84 19.09 -1.48
C VAL A 99 -1.91 20.16 -1.63
N ILE A 100 -2.65 20.39 -0.54
CA ILE A 100 -3.67 21.44 -0.40
C ILE A 100 -3.45 22.17 0.91
N ASP A 101 -3.77 23.47 0.94
CA ASP A 101 -3.70 24.27 2.17
C ASP A 101 -4.90 23.95 3.10
N LYS A 102 -4.76 22.86 3.86
CA LYS A 102 -5.72 22.40 4.88
C LYS A 102 -4.95 21.96 6.13
N PRO A 103 -5.59 22.02 7.32
CA PRO A 103 -4.97 21.53 8.55
C PRO A 103 -4.53 20.07 8.42
N LEU A 104 -3.37 19.75 8.99
CA LEU A 104 -2.85 18.38 9.05
C LEU A 104 -3.77 17.49 9.89
N ILE A 105 -3.86 16.22 9.51
CA ILE A 105 -4.59 15.22 10.27
C ILE A 105 -3.84 14.91 11.57
N ASN A 106 -4.55 15.04 12.69
CA ASN A 106 -3.98 14.98 14.03
C ASN A 106 -4.45 13.73 14.81
N THR A 107 -4.43 12.55 14.18
CA THR A 107 -4.64 11.28 14.90
C THR A 107 -3.33 10.80 15.54
N TRP A 108 -3.41 9.89 16.51
CA TRP A 108 -2.22 9.44 17.25
C TRP A 108 -1.11 8.89 16.33
N ILE A 109 -1.45 8.20 15.24
CA ILE A 109 -0.49 7.64 14.29
C ILE A 109 0.30 8.77 13.60
N PHE A 110 -0.40 9.80 13.15
CA PHE A 110 0.19 10.95 12.45
C PHE A 110 0.90 11.94 13.38
N ARG A 111 0.59 11.90 14.69
CA ARG A 111 1.36 12.61 15.72
C ARG A 111 2.73 11.97 15.99
N THR A 112 2.79 10.64 15.95
CA THR A 112 4.02 9.90 16.23
C THR A 112 4.90 9.76 14.99
N PHE A 113 4.31 9.56 13.81
CA PHE A 113 5.01 9.34 12.56
C PHE A 113 4.63 10.39 11.51
N ARG A 114 5.62 11.01 10.88
CA ARG A 114 5.40 11.99 9.80
C ARG A 114 4.75 11.36 8.57
N HIS A 115 5.20 10.17 8.19
CA HIS A 115 4.74 9.45 6.99
C HIS A 115 4.49 7.97 7.32
N PRO A 116 3.45 7.66 8.12
CA PRO A 116 3.19 6.29 8.56
C PRO A 116 2.96 5.33 7.40
N ASN A 117 2.36 5.82 6.30
CA ASN A 117 2.14 5.02 5.10
C ASN A 117 3.44 4.55 4.42
N TYR A 118 4.51 5.36 4.45
CA TYR A 118 5.78 4.98 3.82
C TYR A 118 6.48 3.87 4.60
N ILE A 119 6.45 3.98 5.94
CA ILE A 119 6.96 2.94 6.84
C ILE A 119 6.17 1.64 6.63
N LEU A 120 4.84 1.75 6.57
CA LEU A 120 3.97 0.61 6.35
C LEU A 120 4.28 -0.11 5.03
N VAL A 121 4.33 0.62 3.91
CA VAL A 121 4.61 0.03 2.59
C VAL A 121 5.98 -0.65 2.56
N PHE A 122 6.99 -0.02 3.17
CA PHE A 122 8.32 -0.62 3.30
C PHE A 122 8.25 -1.96 4.07
N LEU A 123 7.59 -1.97 5.22
CA LEU A 123 7.43 -3.18 6.03
C LEU A 123 6.65 -4.27 5.30
N GLU A 124 5.63 -3.92 4.54
CA GLU A 124 4.84 -4.90 3.76
C GLU A 124 5.67 -5.53 2.65
N VAL A 125 6.49 -4.74 1.93
CA VAL A 125 7.41 -5.27 0.91
C VAL A 125 8.39 -6.27 1.54
N VAL A 126 9.04 -5.89 2.64
CA VAL A 126 9.97 -6.77 3.36
C VAL A 126 9.25 -8.02 3.88
N THR A 127 8.06 -7.86 4.44
CA THR A 127 7.29 -8.98 5.02
C THR A 127 6.87 -9.97 3.94
N ILE A 128 6.50 -9.52 2.74
CA ILE A 128 6.18 -10.42 1.63
C ILE A 128 7.40 -11.25 1.21
N CYS A 129 8.59 -10.65 1.11
CA CYS A 129 9.81 -11.44 0.86
C CYS A 129 9.99 -12.53 1.92
N LEU A 130 9.86 -12.16 3.20
CA LEU A 130 10.00 -13.08 4.33
C LEU A 130 8.92 -14.17 4.37
N ILE A 131 7.69 -13.89 3.92
CA ILE A 131 6.61 -14.89 3.79
C ILE A 131 7.00 -15.98 2.79
N PHE A 132 7.65 -15.60 1.70
CA PHE A 132 8.12 -16.50 0.65
C PHE A 132 9.57 -16.99 0.86
N ASN A 133 10.17 -16.69 2.02
CA ASN A 133 11.56 -16.98 2.39
C ASN A 133 12.60 -16.49 1.36
N ASP A 134 12.40 -15.28 0.82
CA ASP A 134 13.39 -14.53 0.04
C ASP A 134 14.13 -13.46 0.86
#